data_AF-Q5BWX1-F1
#
_entry.id   AF-Q5BWX1-F1
#
_cell.length_a   1.000
_cell.length_b   1.000
_cell.length_c   1.000
_cell.angle_alpha   90.00
_cell.angle_beta   90.00
_cell.angle_gamma   90.00
#
_symmetry.space_group_name_H-M   'P 1'
#
loop_
_entity.id
_entity.type
_entity.pdbx_description
1 polymer ?
#
loop_
_entity_poly.entity_id
_entity_poly.type
_entity_poly.pdbx_seq_one_letter_code
_entity_poly.pdbx_strand_id
1 'polypeptide(L)'
;MPKRVANLRVLCNVSNNNEIVQDENESDAKVTMLYKVEPGVCSRSYGLDVARLAGLPMEVIKQAEYQASKDEELESIWLKLDKEYSKSLEDETEFIHSSPAVSIANELCPRLVQILDHVIKEAESDKNLSVDSITSTVAQLTRELLLQKPNNLPTDYLLNLVKN
;
A
#
# COMPACT_ATOMS: atom_id res chain seq x y z
N MET A 1 5.21 -6.14 1.44
CA MET A 1 5.52 -6.60 2.81
C MET A 1 4.77 -5.72 3.83
N PRO A 2 3.60 -6.13 4.35
CA PRO A 2 2.75 -5.30 5.20
C PRO A 2 3.03 -5.49 6.72
N LYS A 3 4.30 -5.47 7.15
CA LYS A 3 4.67 -5.80 8.56
C LYS A 3 5.65 -4.82 9.24
N ARG A 4 5.88 -3.61 8.70
CA ARG A 4 6.84 -2.66 9.30
C ARG A 4 6.28 -1.78 10.41
N VAL A 5 4.95 -1.66 10.51
CA VAL A 5 4.29 -0.78 11.47
C VAL A 5 3.21 -1.55 12.22
N ALA A 6 3.11 -1.33 13.53
CA ALA A 6 2.10 -1.90 14.39
C ALA A 6 1.56 -0.83 15.35
N ASN A 7 0.24 -0.80 15.52
CA ASN A 7 -0.41 0.09 16.48
C ASN A 7 -0.36 -0.52 17.88
N LEU A 8 0.00 0.28 18.87
CA LEU A 8 0.06 -0.09 20.27
C LEU A 8 -0.71 0.94 21.10
N ARG A 9 -1.33 0.50 22.19
CA ARG A 9 -2.07 1.35 23.14
C ARG A 9 -1.70 1.04 24.57
N VAL A 10 -1.81 2.03 25.45
CA VAL A 10 -1.69 1.84 26.89
C VAL A 10 -3.06 1.53 27.48
N LEU A 11 -3.14 0.49 28.30
CA LEU A 11 -4.37 0.13 28.99
C LEU A 11 -4.66 1.06 30.17
N CYS A 12 -5.94 1.36 30.32
CA CYS A 12 -6.49 2.10 31.45
C CYS A 12 -7.77 1.42 31.94
N ASN A 13 -8.09 1.63 33.22
CA ASN A 13 -9.37 1.27 33.81
C ASN A 13 -10.12 2.55 34.19
N VAL A 14 -11.39 2.65 33.81
CA VAL A 14 -12.28 3.76 34.17
C VAL A 14 -13.34 3.20 35.12
N SER A 15 -13.31 3.64 36.37
CA SER A 15 -14.30 3.26 37.39
C SER A 15 -15.21 4.44 37.70
N ASN A 16 -16.53 4.24 37.56
CA ASN A 16 -17.54 5.22 37.96
C ASN A 16 -18.03 4.86 39.36
N ASN A 17 -17.55 5.58 40.37
CA ASN A 17 -18.08 5.43 41.73
C ASN A 17 -19.37 6.24 41.84
N ASN A 18 -20.49 5.63 41.46
CA ASN A 18 -21.82 6.21 41.67
C ASN A 18 -22.27 6.01 43.14
N GLU A 19 -21.43 6.37 44.12
CA GLU A 19 -21.89 6.46 45.50
C GLU A 19 -22.56 7.82 45.69
N ILE A 20 -23.81 7.78 46.12
CA ILE A 20 -24.68 8.92 46.37
C ILE A 20 -24.11 9.66 47.59
N VAL A 21 -23.17 10.56 47.37
CA VAL A 21 -22.81 11.59 48.36
C VAL A 21 -23.42 12.89 47.86
N GLN A 22 -24.33 13.43 48.67
CA GLN A 22 -24.92 14.75 48.49
C GLN A 22 -23.85 15.82 48.70
N ASP A 23 -23.00 16.03 47.70
CA ASP A 23 -22.22 17.26 47.54
C ASP A 23 -22.16 17.57 46.04
N GLU A 24 -22.68 18.73 45.66
CA GLU A 24 -23.03 19.11 44.28
C GLU A 24 -21.82 19.37 43.36
N ASN A 25 -20.61 18.85 43.65
CA ASN A 25 -19.39 19.30 42.99
C ASN A 25 -18.47 18.26 42.33
N GLU A 26 -18.59 16.95 42.57
CA GLU A 26 -17.59 16.01 42.01
C GLU A 26 -18.23 14.70 41.54
N SER A 27 -18.39 14.55 40.22
CA SER A 27 -18.58 13.23 39.61
C SER A 27 -17.23 12.49 39.64
N ASP A 28 -16.99 11.70 40.68
CA ASP A 28 -15.75 10.93 40.91
C ASP A 28 -15.58 9.76 39.91
N ALA A 29 -15.41 10.08 38.62
CA ALA A 29 -14.96 9.13 37.62
C ALA A 29 -13.45 8.91 37.78
N LYS A 30 -13.05 7.85 38.48
CA LYS A 30 -11.64 7.53 38.75
C LYS A 30 -11.01 6.78 37.57
N VAL A 31 -10.06 7.42 36.88
CA VAL A 31 -9.26 6.81 35.81
C VAL A 31 -7.93 6.30 36.38
N THR A 32 -7.63 5.01 36.17
CA THR A 32 -6.38 4.38 36.60
C THR A 32 -5.56 3.92 35.40
N MET A 33 -4.35 4.44 35.25
CA MET A 33 -3.38 3.98 34.25
C MET A 33 -2.79 2.64 34.69
N LEU A 34 -2.89 1.61 33.84
CA LEU A 34 -2.32 0.29 34.14
C LEU A 34 -0.86 0.17 33.67
N TYR A 35 -0.34 1.17 32.95
CA TYR A 35 1.01 1.23 32.38
C TYR A 35 1.40 -0.01 31.54
N LYS A 36 0.40 -0.77 31.08
CA LYS A 36 0.56 -1.95 30.25
C LYS A 36 0.28 -1.60 28.81
N VAL A 37 1.17 -1.99 27.89
CA VAL A 37 1.03 -1.76 26.45
C VAL A 37 0.47 -3.01 25.78
N GLU A 38 -0.52 -2.84 24.90
CA GLU A 38 -1.10 -3.91 24.08
C GLU A 38 -1.25 -3.49 22.61
N PRO A 39 -1.24 -4.45 21.66
CA PRO A 39 -1.58 -4.16 20.27
C PRO A 39 -2.98 -3.57 20.10
N GLY A 40 -3.09 -2.53 19.28
CA GLY A 40 -4.35 -1.88 18.94
C GLY A 40 -4.28 -0.36 19.02
N VAL A 41 -5.40 0.27 18.68
CA VAL A 41 -5.58 1.72 18.79
C VAL A 41 -6.23 2.08 20.13
N CYS A 42 -5.90 3.26 20.65
CA CYS A 42 -6.51 3.78 21.87
C CYS A 42 -8.03 3.89 21.74
N SER A 43 -8.73 3.83 22.88
CA SER A 43 -10.17 4.09 22.89
C SER A 43 -10.45 5.53 22.46
N ARG A 44 -11.54 5.71 21.72
CA ARG A 44 -12.06 7.04 21.37
C ARG A 44 -12.36 7.79 22.67
N SER A 45 -11.91 9.03 22.77
CA SER A 45 -12.26 9.96 23.86
C SER A 45 -11.62 9.74 25.24
N TYR A 46 -10.49 9.01 25.37
CA TYR A 46 -9.76 8.93 26.64
C TYR A 46 -9.43 10.30 27.27
N GLY A 47 -9.12 11.29 26.43
CA GLY A 47 -8.87 12.67 26.88
C GLY A 47 -10.09 13.33 27.53
N LEU A 48 -11.32 13.00 27.12
CA LEU A 48 -12.55 13.53 27.72
C LEU A 48 -12.80 12.92 29.10
N ASP A 49 -12.50 11.64 29.29
CA ASP A 49 -12.61 10.99 30.60
C ASP A 49 -11.59 11.54 31.60
N VAL A 50 -10.37 11.81 31.15
CA VAL A 50 -9.35 12.50 31.97
C VAL A 50 -9.76 13.94 32.26
N ALA A 51 -10.33 14.65 31.28
CA ALA A 51 -10.81 16.02 31.47
C ALA A 51 -11.91 16.10 32.54
N ARG A 52 -12.83 15.12 32.55
CA ARG A 52 -13.87 15.00 33.58
C ARG A 52 -13.26 14.76 34.96
N LEU A 53 -12.29 13.86 35.07
CA LEU A 53 -11.55 13.62 36.32
C LEU A 53 -10.78 14.86 36.79
N ALA A 54 -10.27 15.68 35.88
CA ALA A 54 -9.55 16.91 36.20
C ALA A 54 -10.47 18.06 36.65
N GLY A 55 -11.79 17.84 36.74
CA GLY A 55 -12.76 18.84 37.18
C GLY A 55 -13.02 19.94 36.16
N LEU A 56 -12.81 19.67 34.86
CA LEU A 56 -13.16 20.64 33.82
C LEU A 56 -14.69 20.86 33.77
N PRO A 57 -15.15 22.09 33.49
CA PRO A 57 -16.58 22.38 33.42
C PRO A 57 -17.31 21.50 32.41
N MET A 58 -18.48 20.99 32.80
CA MET A 58 -19.26 20.07 31.96
C MET A 58 -19.72 20.68 30.64
N GLU A 59 -19.91 22.00 30.57
CA GLU A 59 -20.21 22.68 29.30
C GLU A 59 -19.06 22.55 28.30
N VAL A 60 -17.82 22.71 28.77
CA VAL A 60 -16.62 22.59 27.93
C VAL A 60 -16.43 21.16 27.45
N ILE A 61 -16.63 20.18 28.35
CA ILE A 61 -16.53 18.74 28.00
C ILE A 61 -17.57 18.37 26.94
N LYS A 62 -18.83 18.81 27.11
CA LYS A 62 -19.91 18.54 26.14
C LYS A 62 -19.63 19.18 24.78
N GLN A 63 -19.11 20.41 24.77
CA GLN A 63 -18.74 21.08 23.53
C GLN A 63 -17.58 20.35 22.83
N ALA A 64 -16.57 19.93 23.58
CA ALA A 64 -15.46 19.16 23.04
C ALA A 64 -15.92 17.80 22.46
N GLU A 65 -16.84 17.12 23.15
CA GLU A 65 -17.45 15.86 22.67
C GLU A 65 -18.21 16.07 21.35
N TYR A 66 -19.02 17.12 21.25
CA TYR A 66 -19.75 17.46 20.02
C TYR A 66 -18.80 17.74 18.85
N GLN A 67 -17.72 18.49 19.09
CA GLN A 67 -16.73 18.82 18.07
C GLN A 67 -15.94 17.59 17.62
N ALA A 68 -15.46 16.78 18.56
CA ALA A 68 -14.78 15.53 18.23
C ALA A 68 -15.67 14.59 17.42
N SER A 69 -16.97 14.50 17.74
CA SER A 69 -17.91 13.71 16.96
C SER A 69 -18.04 14.18 15.51
N LYS A 70 -18.09 15.50 15.30
CA LYS A 70 -18.17 16.09 13.95
C LYS A 70 -16.92 15.86 13.13
N ASP A 71 -15.75 16.07 13.74
CA ASP A 71 -14.48 15.93 13.03
C ASP A 71 -14.24 14.48 12.57
N GLU A 72 -14.62 13.51 13.40
CA GLU A 72 -14.53 12.09 13.03
C GLU A 72 -15.54 11.68 11.94
N GLU A 73 -16.73 12.30 11.91
CA GLU A 73 -17.67 12.11 10.80
C GLU A 73 -17.07 12.62 9.49
N LEU A 74 -16.47 13.82 9.51
CA LEU A 74 -15.78 14.39 8.35
C LEU A 74 -14.62 13.50 7.91
N GLU A 75 -13.77 13.04 8.84
CA GLU A 75 -12.66 12.14 8.54
C GLU A 75 -13.15 10.85 7.88
N SER A 76 -14.27 10.29 8.34
CA SER A 76 -14.88 9.11 7.73
C SER A 76 -15.34 9.33 6.28
N ILE A 77 -15.78 10.54 5.94
CA ILE A 77 -16.17 10.92 4.58
C ILE A 77 -14.92 11.05 3.71
N TRP A 78 -13.87 11.73 4.20
CA TRP A 78 -12.60 11.85 3.49
C TRP A 78 -11.98 10.48 3.18
N LEU A 79 -11.99 9.56 4.15
CA LEU A 79 -11.48 8.19 3.96
C LEU A 79 -12.27 7.40 2.90
N LYS A 80 -13.59 7.61 2.83
CA LYS A 80 -14.43 6.99 1.79
C LYS A 80 -14.09 7.53 0.41
N LEU A 81 -13.95 8.87 0.29
CA LEU A 81 -13.59 9.52 -0.96
C LEU A 81 -12.21 9.11 -1.46
N ASP A 82 -11.20 9.04 -0.57
CA ASP A 82 -9.85 8.62 -0.93
C ASP A 82 -9.81 7.17 -1.43
N LYS A 83 -10.60 6.29 -0.79
CA LYS A 83 -10.77 4.91 -1.24
C LYS A 83 -11.46 4.81 -2.60
N GLU A 84 -12.46 5.64 -2.85
CA GLU A 84 -13.19 5.68 -4.12
C GLU A 84 -12.29 6.22 -5.25
N TYR A 85 -11.49 7.24 -4.98
CA TYR A 85 -10.49 7.77 -5.91
C TYR A 85 -9.40 6.73 -6.24
N SER A 86 -8.85 6.08 -5.21
CA SER A 86 -7.85 5.02 -5.40
C SER A 86 -8.39 3.85 -6.23
N LYS A 87 -9.68 3.50 -6.05
CA LYS A 87 -10.33 2.47 -6.85
C LYS A 87 -10.46 2.86 -8.33
N SER A 88 -10.80 4.11 -8.62
CA SER A 88 -10.86 4.59 -10.01
C SER A 88 -9.49 4.56 -10.71
N LEU A 89 -8.40 4.79 -9.98
CA LEU A 89 -7.04 4.66 -10.51
C LEU A 89 -6.65 3.21 -10.77
N GLU A 90 -7.06 2.27 -9.90
CA GLU A 90 -6.87 0.83 -10.15
C GLU A 90 -7.64 0.39 -11.42
N ASP A 91 -8.89 0.84 -11.59
CA ASP A 91 -9.69 0.56 -12.79
C ASP A 91 -9.08 1.17 -14.07
N GLU A 92 -8.45 2.36 -13.99
CA GLU A 92 -7.68 2.94 -15.11
C GLU A 92 -6.40 2.14 -15.42
N THR A 93 -5.72 1.58 -14.41
CA THR A 93 -4.58 0.70 -14.65
C THR A 93 -4.98 -0.62 -15.30
N GLU A 94 -6.15 -1.17 -15.01
CA GLU A 94 -6.69 -2.33 -15.74
C GLU A 94 -6.91 -2.02 -17.23
N PHE A 95 -7.38 -0.82 -17.56
CA PHE A 95 -7.49 -0.36 -18.96
C PHE A 95 -6.11 -0.24 -19.63
N ILE A 96 -5.08 0.24 -18.92
CA ILE A 96 -3.69 0.30 -19.43
C ILE A 96 -3.13 -1.12 -19.66
N HIS A 97 -3.42 -2.06 -18.76
CA HIS A 97 -3.03 -3.47 -18.91
C HIS A 97 -3.72 -4.17 -20.10
N SER A 98 -4.86 -3.63 -20.57
CA SER A 98 -5.57 -4.09 -21.76
C SER A 98 -5.03 -3.50 -23.07
N SER A 99 -4.08 -2.56 -23.03
CA SER A 99 -3.51 -1.99 -24.24
C SER A 99 -2.82 -3.08 -25.09
N PRO A 100 -2.98 -3.08 -26.43
CA PRO A 100 -2.29 -4.00 -27.32
C PRO A 100 -0.77 -4.02 -27.08
N ALA A 101 -0.17 -2.85 -26.81
CA ALA A 101 1.26 -2.74 -26.54
C ALA A 101 1.69 -3.47 -25.25
N VAL A 102 0.89 -3.38 -24.18
CA VAL A 102 1.18 -4.03 -22.89
C VAL A 102 0.98 -5.54 -22.98
N SER A 103 -0.03 -5.99 -23.73
CA SER A 103 -0.24 -7.42 -24.00
C SER A 103 0.93 -8.03 -24.76
N ILE A 104 1.45 -7.31 -25.76
CA ILE A 104 2.64 -7.72 -26.52
C ILE A 104 3.88 -7.76 -25.61
N ALA A 105 4.10 -6.72 -24.79
CA ALA A 105 5.23 -6.68 -23.87
C ALA A 105 5.21 -7.85 -22.86
N ASN A 106 4.04 -8.13 -22.27
CA ASN A 106 3.85 -9.25 -21.34
C ASN A 106 4.14 -10.61 -22.00
N GLU A 107 3.90 -10.77 -23.30
CA GLU A 107 4.23 -11.99 -24.03
C GLU A 107 5.74 -12.14 -24.31
N LEU A 108 6.41 -11.02 -24.61
CA LEU A 108 7.81 -11.01 -25.05
C LEU A 108 8.81 -11.04 -23.88
N CYS A 109 8.53 -10.33 -22.79
CA CYS A 109 9.39 -10.23 -21.61
C CYS A 109 9.90 -11.58 -21.08
N PRO A 110 9.05 -12.59 -20.79
CA PRO A 110 9.52 -13.86 -20.24
C PRO A 110 10.44 -14.62 -21.21
N ARG A 111 10.20 -14.50 -22.51
CA ARG A 111 11.03 -15.16 -23.53
C ARG A 111 12.40 -14.49 -23.66
N LEU A 112 12.46 -13.15 -23.57
CA LEU A 112 13.71 -12.40 -23.52
C LEU A 112 14.56 -12.78 -22.30
N VAL A 113 13.93 -12.91 -21.13
CA VAL A 113 14.60 -13.36 -19.91
C VAL A 113 15.19 -14.77 -20.09
N GLN A 114 14.46 -15.70 -20.72
CA GLN A 114 14.97 -17.04 -21.02
C GLN A 114 16.18 -17.04 -21.96
N ILE A 115 16.19 -16.17 -22.98
CA ILE A 115 17.33 -16.02 -23.89
C ILE A 115 18.54 -15.51 -23.11
N LEU A 116 18.37 -14.48 -22.28
CA LEU A 116 19.46 -13.94 -21.47
C LEU A 116 20.01 -14.99 -20.49
N ASP A 117 19.15 -15.75 -19.82
CA ASP A 117 19.57 -16.85 -18.94
C ASP A 117 20.37 -17.93 -19.68
N HIS A 118 19.98 -18.25 -20.92
CA HIS A 118 20.70 -19.23 -21.75
C HIS A 118 22.11 -18.73 -22.08
N VAL A 119 22.22 -17.47 -22.50
CA VAL A 119 23.48 -16.83 -22.86
C VAL A 119 24.39 -16.66 -21.65
N ILE A 120 23.85 -16.33 -20.47
CA ILE A 120 24.61 -16.27 -19.22
C ILE A 120 25.21 -17.64 -18.89
N LYS A 121 24.43 -18.73 -18.99
CA LYS A 121 24.93 -20.08 -18.74
C LYS A 121 26.00 -20.54 -19.74
N GLU A 122 25.87 -20.12 -20.99
CA GLU A 122 26.85 -20.41 -22.04
C GLU A 122 28.17 -19.66 -21.77
N ALA A 123 28.09 -18.38 -21.38
CA ALA A 123 29.25 -17.57 -20.99
C ALA A 123 29.93 -18.07 -19.70
N GLU A 124 29.19 -18.66 -18.76
CA GLU A 124 29.75 -19.25 -17.54
C GLU A 124 30.49 -20.57 -17.80
N SER A 125 30.06 -21.36 -18.80
CA SER A 125 30.74 -22.59 -19.21
C SER A 125 32.05 -22.32 -19.95
N ASP A 126 32.05 -21.33 -20.85
CA ASP A 126 33.20 -21.01 -21.70
C ASP A 126 33.83 -19.65 -21.32
N LYS A 127 34.82 -19.69 -20.43
CA LYS A 127 35.51 -18.50 -19.86
C LYS A 127 36.25 -17.60 -20.87
N ASN A 128 36.27 -17.93 -22.16
CA ASN A 128 37.00 -17.22 -23.23
C ASN A 128 36.09 -16.65 -24.34
N LEU A 129 34.76 -16.57 -24.16
CA LEU A 129 33.91 -15.94 -25.18
C LEU A 129 34.18 -14.43 -25.30
N SER A 130 34.45 -13.99 -26.53
CA SER A 130 34.48 -12.56 -26.86
C SER A 130 33.10 -11.95 -26.73
N VAL A 131 33.04 -10.70 -26.25
CA VAL A 131 31.81 -9.91 -26.12
C VAL A 131 31.06 -9.81 -27.46
N ASP A 132 31.80 -9.77 -28.58
CA ASP A 132 31.21 -9.72 -29.92
C ASP A 132 30.43 -11.00 -30.27
N SER A 133 30.92 -12.16 -29.82
CA SER A 133 30.27 -13.46 -30.02
C SER A 133 28.96 -13.56 -29.24
N ILE A 134 28.95 -13.04 -28.01
CA ILE A 134 27.77 -12.95 -27.15
C ILE A 134 26.74 -12.00 -27.74
N THR A 135 27.20 -10.85 -28.24
CA THR A 135 26.31 -9.84 -28.82
C THR A 135 25.65 -10.38 -30.10
N SER A 136 26.41 -11.11 -30.94
CA SER A 136 25.92 -11.75 -32.15
C SER A 136 24.89 -12.85 -31.86
N THR A 137 25.14 -13.70 -30.86
CA THR A 137 24.22 -14.77 -30.46
C THR A 137 22.93 -14.24 -29.86
N VAL A 138 23.01 -13.24 -28.96
CA VAL A 138 21.82 -12.55 -28.43
C VAL A 138 21.01 -11.91 -29.55
N ALA A 139 21.67 -11.23 -30.49
CA ALA A 139 21.00 -10.60 -31.64
C ALA A 139 20.31 -11.64 -32.54
N GLN A 140 20.93 -12.79 -32.78
CA GLN A 140 20.34 -13.87 -33.57
C GLN A 140 19.10 -14.47 -32.88
N LEU A 141 19.21 -14.83 -31.60
CA LEU A 141 18.11 -15.43 -30.83
C LEU A 141 16.92 -14.47 -30.67
N THR A 142 17.18 -13.19 -30.41
CA THR A 142 16.12 -12.17 -30.32
C THR A 142 15.44 -11.94 -31.66
N ARG A 143 16.20 -11.98 -32.76
CA ARG A 143 15.66 -11.86 -34.11
C ARG A 143 14.76 -13.04 -34.50
N GLU A 144 15.19 -14.27 -34.23
CA GLU A 144 14.38 -15.47 -34.46
C GLU A 144 13.04 -15.41 -33.70
N LEU A 145 13.08 -14.95 -32.45
CA LEU A 145 11.88 -14.77 -31.63
C LEU A 145 10.91 -13.76 -32.24
N LEU A 146 11.40 -12.63 -32.75
CA LEU A 146 10.57 -11.60 -33.38
C LEU A 146 9.95 -12.07 -34.71
N LEU A 147 10.63 -12.95 -35.45
CA LEU A 147 10.14 -13.50 -36.71
C LEU A 147 9.06 -14.58 -36.54
N GLN A 148 9.05 -15.30 -35.40
CA GLN A 148 8.03 -16.33 -35.11
C GLN A 148 6.61 -15.75 -34.93
N LYS A 149 6.48 -14.45 -34.62
CA LYS A 149 5.19 -13.73 -34.53
C LYS A 149 5.27 -12.33 -35.19
N PRO A 150 5.11 -12.22 -36.51
CA PRO A 150 5.27 -10.95 -37.25
C PRO A 150 4.17 -9.92 -36.96
N ASN A 151 3.01 -10.32 -36.43
CA ASN A 151 1.86 -9.43 -36.23
C ASN A 151 2.06 -8.34 -35.15
N ASN A 152 3.18 -8.37 -34.42
CA ASN A 152 3.47 -7.45 -33.32
C ASN A 152 4.46 -6.34 -33.69
N LEU A 153 4.98 -6.33 -34.92
CA LEU A 153 5.97 -5.35 -35.39
C LEU A 153 5.48 -4.72 -36.71
N PRO A 154 5.63 -3.39 -36.88
CA PRO A 154 5.34 -2.77 -38.17
C PRO A 154 6.17 -3.41 -39.29
N THR A 155 5.56 -3.59 -40.46
CA THR A 155 6.13 -4.32 -41.62
C THR A 155 7.53 -3.84 -42.00
N ASP A 156 7.80 -2.53 -41.84
CA ASP A 156 9.10 -1.92 -42.14
C ASP A 156 10.24 -2.48 -41.27
N TYR A 157 9.96 -2.77 -39.99
CA TYR A 157 10.94 -3.36 -39.09
C TYR A 157 11.19 -4.84 -39.39
N LEU A 158 10.15 -5.59 -39.78
CA LEU A 158 10.30 -6.98 -40.21
C LEU A 158 11.19 -7.10 -41.46
N LEU A 159 11.06 -6.16 -42.41
CA LEU A 159 11.89 -6.15 -43.62
C LEU A 159 13.37 -5.92 -43.29
N ASN A 160 13.67 -5.07 -42.31
CA ASN A 160 15.05 -4.87 -41.84
C ASN A 160 15.59 -6.09 -41.07
N LEU A 161 14.71 -6.81 -40.37
CA LEU A 161 14.99 -8.10 -39.73
C LEU A 161 15.01 -9.29 -40.69
N VAL A 162 14.90 -9.11 -42.00
CA VAL A 162 15.11 -10.18 -42.99
C VAL A 162 16.32 -9.90 -43.88
N LYS A 163 16.72 -8.64 -44.02
CA LYS A 163 17.76 -8.19 -44.98
C LYS A 163 19.20 -8.19 -44.46
N ASN A 164 19.42 -8.24 -43.14
CA ASN A 164 20.76 -8.32 -42.51
C ASN A 164 21.09 -9.72 -42.01
#